data_AF-A0A9P5Q6Y5-F1
#
_entry.id   AF-A0A9P5Q6Y5-F1
#
_cell.length_a   1.000
_cell.length_b   1.000
_cell.length_c   1.000
_cell.angle_alpha   90.00
_cell.angle_beta   90.00
_cell.angle_gamma   90.00
#
_symmetry.space_group_name_H-M   'P 1'
#
loop_
_entity.id
_entity.type
_entity.pdbx_description
1 polymer ?
#
loop_
_entity_poly.entity_id
_entity_poly.type
_entity_poly.pdbx_seq_one_letter_code
_entity_poly.pdbx_strand_id
1 'polypeptide(L)'
;MHPSVADAAVIGTPDEYAGELPLAFVVLQPAASAVVERDQKYADELRSSIFKHVADAKSKHKRLSGGIIFTDVIPRNASGKILRRLLRDARQSMESTSQPLSLSLHSKL
;
A
#
# COMPACT_ATOMS: atom_id res chain seq x y z
N MET A 1 -16.07 -7.13 0.34
CA MET A 1 -15.26 -6.03 -0.23
C MET A 1 -15.76 -4.75 0.42
N HIS A 2 -14.86 -3.86 0.87
CA HIS A 2 -15.25 -2.62 1.55
C HIS A 2 -15.97 -1.68 0.57
N PRO A 3 -17.07 -0.98 0.95
CA PRO A 3 -17.90 -0.21 0.01
C PRO A 3 -17.16 0.88 -0.76
N SER A 4 -16.19 1.55 -0.13
CA SER A 4 -15.40 2.62 -0.76
C SER A 4 -14.26 2.13 -1.66
N VAL A 5 -14.08 0.83 -1.82
CA VAL A 5 -13.01 0.25 -2.65
C VAL A 5 -13.59 -0.14 -4.02
N ALA A 6 -12.88 0.22 -5.10
CA ALA A 6 -13.21 -0.13 -6.48
C ALA A 6 -12.37 -1.29 -7.01
N ASP A 7 -11.07 -1.31 -6.71
CA ASP A 7 -10.16 -2.43 -7.01
C ASP A 7 -9.06 -2.47 -5.93
N ALA A 8 -8.40 -3.63 -5.78
CA ALA A 8 -7.29 -3.76 -4.84
C ALA A 8 -6.32 -4.87 -5.24
N ALA A 9 -5.06 -4.69 -4.87
CA ALA A 9 -4.04 -5.73 -4.95
C ALA A 9 -3.13 -5.69 -3.72
N VAL A 10 -2.76 -6.85 -3.20
CA VAL A 10 -1.90 -6.97 -2.01
C VAL A 10 -0.54 -7.53 -2.38
N ILE A 11 0.54 -6.89 -1.96
CA ILE A 11 1.91 -7.41 -2.06
C ILE A 11 2.47 -7.67 -0.65
N GLY A 12 3.53 -8.46 -0.56
CA GLY A 12 4.38 -8.49 0.63
C GLY A 12 5.34 -7.30 0.60
N THR A 13 5.53 -6.64 1.73
CA THR A 13 6.61 -5.66 1.96
C THR A 13 7.58 -6.25 2.98
N PRO A 14 8.91 -6.10 2.79
CA PRO A 14 9.89 -6.65 3.72
C PRO A 14 9.68 -6.14 5.15
N ASP A 15 9.87 -7.02 6.14
CA ASP A 15 9.83 -6.72 7.56
C ASP A 15 10.84 -7.59 8.31
N GLU A 16 11.58 -6.99 9.26
CA GLU A 16 12.69 -7.66 9.94
C GLU A 16 12.25 -8.85 10.80
N TYR A 17 11.01 -8.86 11.30
CA TYR A 17 10.51 -9.86 12.24
C TYR A 17 9.57 -10.86 11.58
N ALA A 18 8.68 -10.38 10.72
CA ALA A 18 7.67 -11.19 10.03
C ALA A 18 8.16 -11.73 8.67
N GLY A 19 9.33 -11.27 8.19
CA GLY A 19 9.83 -11.53 6.84
C GLY A 19 9.12 -10.66 5.81
N GLU A 20 7.80 -10.82 5.70
CA GLU A 20 6.94 -9.96 4.87
C GLU A 20 5.64 -9.59 5.59
N LEU A 21 5.23 -8.32 5.43
CA LEU A 21 3.92 -7.83 5.86
C LEU A 21 3.00 -7.61 4.65
N PRO A 22 1.70 -7.97 4.73
CA PRO A 22 0.76 -7.67 3.65
C PRO A 22 0.50 -6.15 3.54
N LEU A 23 0.78 -5.58 2.38
CA LEU A 23 0.50 -4.19 2.02
C LEU A 23 -0.51 -4.15 0.87
N ALA A 24 -1.58 -3.36 1.03
CA ALA A 24 -2.60 -3.21 -0.01
C ALA A 24 -2.40 -1.93 -0.83
N PHE A 25 -2.42 -2.08 -2.14
CA PHE A 25 -2.76 -1.01 -3.07
C PHE A 25 -4.27 -1.03 -3.29
N VAL A 26 -4.91 0.13 -3.15
CA VAL A 26 -6.35 0.29 -3.16
C VAL A 26 -6.74 1.40 -4.15
N VAL A 27 -7.58 1.05 -5.11
CA VAL A 27 -8.30 2.01 -5.95
C VAL A 27 -9.61 2.33 -5.25
N LEU A 28 -9.85 3.61 -4.99
CA LEU A 28 -11.06 4.06 -4.33
C LEU A 28 -12.20 4.24 -5.33
N GLN A 29 -13.43 4.12 -4.84
CA GLN A 29 -14.60 4.60 -5.59
C GLN A 29 -14.47 6.12 -5.83
N PRO A 30 -14.96 6.66 -6.96
CA PRO A 30 -14.77 8.08 -7.32
C PRO A 30 -15.22 9.05 -6.22
N ALA A 31 -16.35 8.77 -5.56
CA ALA A 31 -16.86 9.60 -4.47
C ALA A 31 -15.91 9.65 -3.26
N ALA A 32 -15.23 8.53 -2.95
CA ALA A 32 -14.26 8.48 -1.86
C ALA A 32 -12.93 9.12 -2.25
N SER A 33 -12.44 8.86 -3.47
CA SER A 33 -11.20 9.45 -3.99
C SER A 33 -11.24 10.98 -3.94
N ALA A 34 -12.35 11.56 -4.41
CA ALA A 34 -12.52 13.00 -4.46
C ALA A 34 -12.47 13.66 -3.06
N VAL A 35 -12.81 12.95 -1.98
CA VAL A 35 -12.72 13.46 -0.60
C VAL A 35 -11.34 13.25 -0.02
N VAL A 36 -10.72 12.09 -0.30
CA VAL A 36 -9.35 11.78 0.16
C VAL A 36 -8.33 12.80 -0.33
N GLU A 37 -8.46 13.29 -1.57
CA GLU A 37 -7.56 14.30 -2.14
C GLU A 37 -7.58 15.64 -1.39
N ARG A 38 -8.68 15.97 -0.71
CA ARG A 38 -8.88 17.26 -0.02
C ARG A 38 -8.88 17.16 1.50
N ASP A 39 -9.00 15.96 2.05
CA ASP A 39 -9.11 15.71 3.48
C ASP A 39 -8.26 14.51 3.91
N GLN A 40 -7.08 14.82 4.43
CA GLN A 40 -6.14 13.82 4.94
C GLN A 40 -6.70 13.05 6.15
N LYS A 41 -7.51 13.70 7.00
CA LYS A 41 -8.12 13.04 8.16
C LYS A 41 -9.11 11.98 7.70
N TYR A 42 -9.95 12.31 6.72
CA TYR A 42 -10.84 11.34 6.09
C TYR A 42 -10.06 10.19 5.45
N ALA A 43 -8.92 10.48 4.82
CA ALA A 43 -8.05 9.45 4.25
C ALA A 43 -7.56 8.45 5.32
N ASP A 44 -7.14 8.94 6.49
CA ASP A 44 -6.65 8.10 7.59
C ASP A 44 -7.77 7.30 8.27
N GLU A 45 -8.95 7.89 8.42
CA GLU A 45 -10.17 7.20 8.88
C GLU A 45 -10.56 6.08 7.90
N LEU A 46 -10.49 6.34 6.60
CA LEU A 46 -10.81 5.37 5.57
C LEU A 46 -9.80 4.22 5.52
N ARG A 47 -8.50 4.50 5.66
CA ARG A 47 -7.46 3.45 5.82
C ARG A 47 -7.78 2.57 7.01
N SER A 48 -8.14 3.16 8.15
CA SER A 48 -8.51 2.44 9.37
C SER A 48 -9.74 1.56 9.16
N SER A 49 -10.77 2.08 8.47
CA SER A 49 -11.99 1.34 8.13
C SER A 49 -11.70 0.14 7.21
N ILE A 50 -10.88 0.33 6.18
CA ILE A 50 -10.49 -0.75 5.26
C ILE A 50 -9.65 -1.79 5.99
N PHE A 51 -8.69 -1.38 6.82
CA PHE A 51 -7.89 -2.30 7.64
C PHE A 51 -8.79 -3.14 8.55
N LYS A 52 -9.74 -2.50 9.26
CA LYS A 52 -10.70 -3.18 10.13
C LYS A 52 -11.55 -4.19 9.35
N HIS A 53 -12.07 -3.82 8.18
CA HIS A 53 -12.83 -4.73 7.33
C HIS A 53 -12.07 -6.02 6.99
N VAL A 54 -10.76 -5.93 6.71
CA VAL A 54 -9.92 -7.11 6.48
C VAL A 54 -9.62 -7.84 7.78
N ALA A 55 -9.32 -7.13 8.87
CA ALA A 55 -8.95 -7.69 10.16
C ALA A 55 -10.07 -8.47 10.84
N ASP A 56 -11.31 -8.03 10.66
CA ASP A 56 -12.52 -8.70 11.16
C ASP A 56 -12.82 -9.97 10.34
N ALA A 57 -12.43 -10.01 9.06
CA ALA A 57 -12.71 -11.12 8.15
C ALA A 57 -11.57 -12.15 8.01
N LYS A 58 -10.35 -11.83 8.46
CA LYS A 58 -9.14 -12.63 8.19
C LYS A 58 -8.26 -12.84 9.44
N SER A 59 -7.53 -13.95 9.42
CA SER A 59 -6.52 -14.29 10.43
C SER A 59 -5.43 -13.21 10.53
N LYS A 60 -4.80 -13.11 11.71
CA LYS A 60 -3.81 -12.06 12.03
C LYS A 60 -2.71 -11.89 10.96
N HIS A 61 -2.15 -12.99 10.46
CA HIS A 61 -1.07 -12.97 9.45
C HIS A 61 -1.52 -12.53 8.05
N LYS A 62 -2.83 -12.38 7.79
CA LYS A 62 -3.39 -11.87 6.51
C LYS A 62 -3.86 -10.43 6.61
N ARG A 63 -3.72 -9.80 7.77
CA ARG A 63 -4.10 -8.41 7.99
C ARG A 63 -3.13 -7.50 7.24
N LEU A 64 -3.61 -6.33 6.84
CA LEU A 64 -2.86 -5.35 6.06
C LEU A 64 -1.87 -4.57 6.93
N SER A 65 -1.03 -5.29 7.67
CA SER A 65 -0.05 -4.74 8.61
C SER A 65 1.08 -3.98 7.94
N GLY A 66 1.33 -4.24 6.65
CA GLY A 66 2.22 -3.43 5.82
C GLY A 66 1.60 -2.10 5.37
N GLY A 67 0.34 -1.85 5.73
CA GLY A 67 -0.35 -0.60 5.43
C GLY A 67 -1.20 -0.64 4.15
N ILE A 68 -1.75 0.53 3.81
CA ILE A 68 -2.66 0.74 2.69
C ILE A 68 -2.20 1.98 1.91
N ILE A 69 -1.96 1.79 0.63
CA ILE A 69 -1.59 2.82 -0.33
C ILE A 69 -2.76 3.03 -1.28
N PHE A 70 -3.22 4.27 -1.42
CA PHE A 70 -4.20 4.63 -2.44
C PHE A 70 -3.49 4.80 -3.79
N THR A 71 -4.11 4.30 -4.85
CA THR A 71 -3.59 4.38 -6.21
C THR A 71 -4.74 4.52 -7.20
N ASP A 72 -4.47 5.09 -8.36
CA ASP A 72 -5.50 5.30 -9.38
C ASP A 72 -5.84 4.01 -10.13
N VAL A 73 -4.87 3.08 -10.25
CA VAL A 73 -5.05 1.86 -11.04
C VAL A 73 -4.23 0.68 -10.51
N ILE A 74 -4.82 -0.52 -10.55
CA ILE A 74 -4.08 -1.76 -10.37
C ILE A 74 -3.54 -2.22 -11.74
N PRO A 75 -2.21 -2.28 -11.93
CA PRO A 75 -1.63 -2.61 -13.22
C PRO A 75 -1.91 -4.06 -13.60
N ARG A 76 -2.40 -4.29 -14.83
CA ARG A 76 -2.74 -5.61 -15.36
C ARG A 76 -2.16 -5.78 -16.76
N ASN A 77 -1.85 -7.02 -17.15
CA ASN A 77 -1.48 -7.33 -18.54
C ASN A 77 -2.73 -7.38 -19.45
N ALA A 78 -2.52 -7.60 -20.75
CA ALA A 78 -3.62 -7.69 -21.73
C ALA A 78 -4.66 -8.79 -21.41
N SER A 79 -4.28 -9.82 -20.65
CA SER A 79 -5.19 -10.89 -20.19
C SER A 79 -5.85 -10.59 -18.83
N GLY A 80 -5.67 -9.40 -18.29
CA GLY A 80 -6.24 -8.99 -17.00
C GLY A 80 -5.49 -9.46 -15.75
N LYS A 81 -4.36 -10.16 -15.90
CA LYS A 81 -3.54 -10.64 -14.76
C LYS A 81 -2.81 -9.46 -14.13
N ILE A 82 -2.88 -9.36 -12.79
CA ILE A 82 -2.22 -8.31 -12.01
C ILE A 82 -0.70 -8.42 -12.14
N LEU A 83 -0.06 -7.31 -12.50
CA LEU A 83 1.38 -7.16 -12.61
C LEU A 83 1.99 -6.75 -11.26
N ARG A 84 2.03 -7.70 -10.31
CA ARG A 84 2.51 -7.47 -8.94
C ARG A 84 3.95 -6.94 -8.85
N ARG A 85 4.78 -7.21 -9.87
CA ARG A 85 6.13 -6.63 -9.97
C ARG A 85 6.08 -5.10 -9.97
N LEU A 86 5.22 -4.49 -10.78
CA LEU A 86 5.11 -3.04 -10.88
C LEU A 86 4.65 -2.40 -9.56
N LEU A 87 3.80 -3.08 -8.80
CA LEU A 87 3.39 -2.63 -7.47
C LEU A 87 4.53 -2.68 -6.45
N ARG A 88 5.40 -3.69 -6.51
CA ARG A 88 6.62 -3.75 -5.68
C ARG A 88 7.61 -2.65 -6.09
N ASP A 89 7.83 -2.46 -7.39
CA ASP A 89 8.71 -1.41 -7.90
C ASP A 89 8.23 -0.02 -7.46
N ALA A 90 6.92 0.24 -7.52
CA ALA A 90 6.30 1.47 -7.03
C ALA A 90 6.45 1.65 -5.50
N ARG A 91 6.29 0.56 -4.73
CA ARG A 91 6.50 0.63 -3.27
C ARG A 91 7.96 0.95 -2.91
N GLN A 92 8.90 0.38 -3.65
CA GLN A 92 10.34 0.58 -3.44
C GLN A 92 10.75 2.02 -3.79
N SER A 93 10.22 2.59 -4.88
CA SER A 93 10.52 3.98 -5.24
C SER A 93 10.02 5.00 -4.20
N MET A 94 8.86 4.76 -3.57
CA MET A 94 8.35 5.57 -2.46
C MET A 94 9.25 5.52 -1.22
N GLU A 95 9.85 4.36 -0.97
CA GLU A 95 10.81 4.12 0.13
C GLU A 95 12.12 4.88 -0.09
N SER A 96 12.68 4.81 -1.30
CA SER A 96 13.92 5.52 -1.65
C SER A 96 13.80 7.04 -1.61
N THR A 97 12.60 7.58 -1.83
CA THR A 97 12.32 9.03 -1.72
C THR A 97 12.37 9.52 -0.26
N SER A 98 12.21 8.61 0.71
CA SER A 98 12.09 8.93 2.14
C SER A 98 13.41 8.78 2.92
N GLN A 99 14.49 8.27 2.30
CA GLN A 99 15.84 8.22 2.88
C GLN A 99 16.69 9.35 2.25
N PRO A 100 17.13 10.37 3.01
CA PRO A 100 18.14 11.28 2.49
C PRO A 100 19.44 10.51 2.23
N LEU A 101 20.11 10.84 1.12
CA LEU A 101 21.45 10.38 0.77
C LEU A 101 22.45 10.80 1.86
N SER A 102 22.54 10.09 2.98
CA SER A 102 23.71 10.17 3.84
C SER A 102 24.83 9.38 3.17
N LEU A 103 25.55 10.08 2.30
CA LEU A 103 26.84 9.64 1.79
C LEU A 103 27.75 9.30 2.96
N SER A 104 28.03 8.01 3.08
CA SER A 104 29.06 7.44 3.91
C SER A 104 30.40 8.15 3.65
N LEU A 105 30.85 8.97 4.60
CA LEU A 105 32.24 9.39 4.70
C LEU A 105 33.04 8.22 5.29
N HIS A 106 33.40 7.26 4.44
CA HIS A 106 34.62 6.48 4.68
C HIS A 106 35.82 7.39 4.37
N SER A 107 36.27 8.21 5.33
CA SER A 107 37.68 8.60 5.32
C SER A 107 38.45 7.52 6.04
N LYS A 108 39.02 6.60 5.24
CA LYS A 108 40.27 5.96 5.61
C LYS A 108 41.25 7.06 6.02
N LEU A 109 41.75 7.00 7.25
CA LEU A 109 43.15 7.15 7.66
C LEU A 109 43.24 6.86 9.16
#